data_AF-A0A526S4X5-F1
#
_entry.id   AF-A0A526S4X5-F1
#
_cell.length_a   1.000
_cell.length_b   1.000
_cell.length_c   1.000
_cell.angle_alpha   90.00
_cell.angle_beta   90.00
_cell.angle_gamma   90.00
#
_symmetry.space_group_name_H-M   'P 1'
#
loop_
_entity.id
_entity.type
_entity.pdbx_description
1 polymer ?
#
loop_
_entity_poly.entity_id
_entity_poly.type
_entity_poly.pdbx_seq_one_letter_code
_entity_poly.pdbx_strand_id
1 'polypeptide(L)' 'MHCAFDLKREQFDFLEITDQGEAELIDRVPVVPSGIRIGDRVYLQAEQIAKVMAQGGDDVVRAAWKNVRWLDHNVSDR' A
#
# COMPACT_ATOMS: atom_id res chain seq x y z
N MET A 1 -6.83 4.64 14.43
CA MET A 1 -7.94 5.08 13.57
C MET A 1 -7.38 5.23 12.18
N HIS A 2 -7.95 4.50 11.22
CA HIS A 2 -7.49 4.44 9.84
C HIS A 2 -8.63 4.90 8.95
N CYS A 3 -8.33 5.73 7.95
CA CYS A 3 -9.36 6.23 7.05
C CYS A 3 -8.79 6.44 5.65
N ALA A 4 -9.64 6.28 4.65
CA ALA A 4 -9.33 6.64 3.26
C ALA A 4 -10.21 7.79 2.84
N PHE A 5 -9.63 8.73 2.09
CA PHE A 5 -10.34 9.87 1.55
C PHE A 5 -10.44 9.72 0.03
N ASP A 6 -11.67 9.63 -0.49
CA ASP A 6 -11.94 9.66 -1.91
C ASP A 6 -11.82 11.10 -2.41
N LEU A 7 -10.76 11.38 -3.15
CA LEU A 7 -10.50 12.71 -3.73
C LEU A 7 -11.56 13.15 -4.74
N LYS A 8 -12.19 12.20 -5.45
CA LYS A 8 -13.22 12.53 -6.46
C LYS A 8 -14.52 12.95 -5.80
N ARG A 9 -14.86 12.33 -4.67
CA ARG A 9 -16.09 12.60 -3.91
C ARG A 9 -15.90 13.57 -2.74
N GLU A 10 -14.65 13.90 -2.43
CA GLU A 10 -14.26 14.76 -1.31
C GLU A 10 -14.81 14.28 0.05
N GLN A 11 -14.81 12.96 0.27
CA GLN A 11 -15.34 12.36 1.49
C GLN A 11 -14.50 11.17 1.95
N PHE A 12 -14.58 10.84 3.24
CA PHE A 12 -14.07 9.57 3.72
C PHE A 12 -15.04 8.45 3.32
N ASP A 13 -14.54 7.46 2.60
CA ASP A 13 -15.30 6.29 2.14
C ASP A 13 -14.85 4.98 2.81
N PHE A 14 -13.81 5.06 3.65
CA PHE A 14 -13.35 3.98 4.52
C PHE A 14 -12.99 4.53 5.90
N LEU A 15 -13.41 3.81 6.95
CA LEU A 15 -13.03 4.07 8.34
C LEU A 15 -12.88 2.74 9.08
N GLU A 16 -11.76 2.56 9.76
CA GLU A 16 -11.51 1.44 10.64
C GLU A 16 -10.92 1.93 11.97
N ILE A 17 -11.45 1.41 13.08
CA ILE A 17 -10.95 1.69 14.42
C ILE A 17 -10.26 0.42 14.93
N THR A 18 -8.95 0.52 15.13
CA THR A 18 -8.11 -0.52 15.73
C THR A 18 -7.63 -0.09 17.11
N ASP A 19 -7.15 -1.05 17.89
CA ASP A 19 -6.36 -0.76 19.10
C ASP A 19 -4.90 -0.41 18.73
N GLN A 20 -4.04 -0.29 19.76
CA GLN A 20 -2.62 0.09 19.61
C GLN A 20 -1.71 -1.03 19.11
N GLY A 21 -2.17 -2.29 19.10
CA GLY A 21 -1.36 -3.45 18.67
C GLY A 21 -1.31 -3.63 17.16
N GLU A 22 -2.25 -3.02 16.44
CA GLU A 22 -2.41 -3.21 15.01
C GLU A 22 -1.44 -2.37 14.18
N ALA A 23 -0.85 -3.00 13.17
CA ALA A 23 0.08 -2.34 12.26
C ALA A 23 -0.64 -1.39 11.29
N GLU A 24 0.08 -0.33 10.91
CA GLU A 24 -0.23 0.49 9.74
C GLU A 24 0.04 -0.32 8.47
N LEU A 25 -1.00 -0.66 7.71
CA LEU A 25 -0.89 -1.49 6.51
C LEU A 25 -1.43 -0.73 5.30
N ILE A 26 -0.65 -0.69 4.22
CA ILE A 26 -1.03 0.05 3.00
C ILE A 26 -2.24 -0.57 2.30
N ASP A 27 -2.46 -1.89 2.47
CA ASP A 27 -3.56 -2.66 1.90
C ASP A 27 -4.78 -2.77 2.83
N ARG A 28 -4.82 -2.05 3.95
CA ARG A 28 -5.95 -2.03 4.89
C ARG A 28 -7.24 -1.50 4.26
N VAL A 29 -7.11 -0.45 3.45
CA VAL A 29 -8.20 0.08 2.63
C VAL A 29 -8.39 -0.83 1.41
N PRO A 30 -9.62 -1.17 0.98
CA PRO A 30 -9.84 -1.98 -0.21
C PRO A 30 -9.03 -1.50 -1.43
N VAL A 31 -8.37 -2.42 -2.13
CA VAL A 31 -7.65 -2.10 -3.37
C VAL A 31 -8.65 -1.86 -4.49
N VAL A 32 -8.59 -0.68 -5.08
CA VAL A 32 -9.28 -0.37 -6.33
C VAL A 32 -8.33 -0.67 -7.49
N PRO A 33 -8.69 -1.55 -8.45
CA PRO A 33 -7.87 -1.80 -9.63
C PRO A 33 -7.57 -0.50 -10.40
N SER A 34 -6.34 -0.36 -10.90
CA SER A 34 -5.80 0.87 -11.51
C SER A 34 -5.73 2.09 -10.56
N GLY A 35 -6.01 1.91 -9.28
CA GLY A 35 -5.79 2.93 -8.25
C GLY A 35 -4.32 2.99 -7.82
N ILE A 36 -3.86 4.19 -7.49
CA ILE A 36 -2.50 4.43 -6.96
C ILE A 36 -2.60 4.73 -5.47
N ARG A 37 -1.90 3.96 -4.64
CA ARG A 37 -1.69 4.30 -3.23
C ARG A 37 -0.46 5.15 -3.06
N ILE A 38 -0.54 6.12 -2.15
CA ILE A 38 0.57 7.02 -1.84
C ILE A 38 0.83 6.95 -0.34
N GLY A 39 2.06 6.57 0.03
CA GLY A 39 2.44 6.37 1.43
C GLY A 39 3.83 6.88 1.75
N ASP A 40 4.07 7.20 3.03
CA ASP A 40 5.42 7.47 3.51
C ASP A 40 6.20 6.17 3.82
N ARG A 41 7.44 6.33 4.32
CA ARG A 41 8.37 5.23 4.61
C ARG A 41 7.83 4.14 5.54
N VAL A 42 6.83 4.41 6.37
CA VAL A 42 6.21 3.40 7.25
C VAL A 42 5.49 2.31 6.44
N TYR A 43 4.99 2.67 5.26
CA TYR A 43 4.29 1.78 4.34
C TYR A 43 5.23 1.06 3.36
N LEU A 44 6.56 1.19 3.53
CA LEU A 44 7.54 0.49 2.72
C LEU A 44 7.64 -0.99 3.14
N GLN A 45 6.54 -1.71 2.90
CA GLN A 45 6.30 -3.07 3.35
C GLN A 45 6.16 -3.95 2.12
N ALA A 46 7.23 -4.63 1.72
CA ALA A 46 7.31 -5.34 0.44
C ALA A 46 6.17 -6.36 0.25
N GLU A 47 5.79 -7.09 1.30
CA GLU A 47 4.70 -8.06 1.25
C GLU A 47 3.35 -7.38 0.98
N GLN A 48 3.09 -6.22 1.58
CA GLN A 48 1.83 -5.51 1.42
C GLN A 48 1.75 -4.83 0.05
N ILE A 49 2.87 -4.26 -0.43
CA ILE A 49 2.99 -3.75 -1.81
C ILE A 49 2.70 -4.87 -2.83
N ALA A 50 3.25 -6.08 -2.61
CA ALA A 50 2.96 -7.22 -3.48
C ALA A 50 1.46 -7.59 -3.46
N LYS A 51 0.78 -7.50 -2.32
CA LYS A 51 -0.68 -7.74 -2.21
C LYS A 51 -1.49 -6.68 -2.95
N VAL A 52 -1.08 -5.41 -2.92
CA VAL A 52 -1.71 -4.33 -3.69
C VAL A 52 -1.58 -4.58 -5.18
N MET A 53 -0.36 -4.88 -5.65
CA MET A 53 -0.09 -5.21 -7.05
C MET A 53 -0.86 -6.44 -7.53
N ALA A 54 -0.95 -7.49 -6.71
CA ALA A 54 -1.71 -8.70 -7.03
C ALA A 54 -3.22 -8.44 -7.21
N GLN A 55 -3.75 -7.38 -6.59
CA GLN A 55 -5.13 -6.93 -6.73
C GLN A 55 -5.31 -5.90 -7.87
N GLY A 56 -4.26 -5.62 -8.63
CA GLY A 56 -4.28 -4.72 -9.78
C GLY A 56 -4.19 -3.23 -9.43
N GLY A 57 -3.78 -2.89 -8.21
CA GLY A 57 -3.42 -1.53 -7.84
C GLY A 57 -1.92 -1.26 -8.01
N ASP A 58 -1.53 0.01 -7.88
CA ASP A 58 -0.14 0.46 -7.91
C ASP A 58 0.21 1.24 -6.64
N ASP A 59 1.51 1.35 -6.33
CA ASP A 59 2.00 2.03 -5.13
C ASP A 59 3.09 3.07 -5.45
N VAL A 60 3.01 4.22 -4.78
CA VAL A 60 4.06 5.23 -4.68
C VAL A 60 4.39 5.41 -3.21
N VAL A 61 5.44 4.74 -2.75
CA VAL A 61 5.88 4.79 -1.35
C VAL A 61 7.25 5.46 -1.24
N ARG A 62 7.37 6.45 -0.36
CA ARG A 62 8.65 7.10 -0.10
C ARG A 62 9.61 6.13 0.60
N ALA A 63 10.62 5.66 -0.11
CA ALA A 63 11.69 4.86 0.47
C ALA A 63 12.67 5.70 1.33
N ALA A 64 13.23 5.09 2.37
CA ALA A 64 14.44 5.62 2.98
C ALA A 64 15.66 5.22 2.14
N TRP A 65 16.69 6.06 2.12
CA TRP A 65 17.86 5.94 1.22
C TRP A 65 18.65 4.61 1.31
N LYS A 66 18.44 3.80 2.35
CA LYS A 66 19.13 2.51 2.59
C LYS A 66 18.21 1.29 2.70
N ASN A 67 16.88 1.45 2.58
CA ASN A 67 15.94 0.44 3.07
C ASN A 67 15.34 -0.48 2.00
N VAL A 68 15.59 -0.27 0.71
CA VAL A 68 14.97 -1.08 -0.35
C VAL A 68 16.04 -1.76 -1.16
N ARG A 69 16.09 -3.09 -1.04
CA ARG A 69 16.76 -3.93 -2.03
C ARG A 69 15.70 -4.37 -3.03
N TRP A 70 15.66 -3.69 -4.17
CA TRP A 70 14.89 -4.18 -5.31
C TRP A 70 15.49 -5.52 -5.73
N LEU A 71 14.68 -6.57 -5.72
CA LEU A 71 15.04 -7.83 -6.34
C LEU A 71 14.62 -7.71 -7.81
N ASP A 72 15.52 -8.03 -8.73
CA ASP A 72 15.14 -8.17 -10.13
C ASP A 72 14.02 -9.22 -10.23
N HIS A 73 13.08 -8.98 -11.14
CA HIS A 73 12.05 -9.95 -11.43
C HIS A 73 12.74 -11.26 -11.84
N ASN A 74 12.65 -12.30 -10.99
CA ASN A 74 13.08 -13.65 -11.36
C ASN A 74 12.22 -14.10 -12.54
N VAL A 75 12.71 -13.88 -13.75
CA VAL A 75 12.24 -14.60 -14.92
C VAL A 75 12.63 -16.05 -14.64
N SER A 76 11.65 -16.87 -14.25
CA SER A 76 11.78 -18.31 -14.29
C SER A 76 12.23 -18.67 -15.71
N ASP A 77 13.48 -19.09 -15.87
CA ASP A 77 13.97 -19.71 -17.10
C ASP A 77 12.95 -20.75 -17.55
N ARG A 78 12.48 -20.60 -18.79
CA ARG A 78 11.77 -21.64 -19.53
C ARG A 78 12.80 -22.50 -20.25
#